data_AF-A0A059P8I5-F1
#
_entry.id   AF-A0A059P8I5-F1
#
_cell.length_a   1.000
_cell.length_b   1.000
_cell.length_c   1.000
_cell.angle_alpha   90.00
_cell.angle_beta   90.00
_cell.angle_gamma   90.00
#
_symmetry.space_group_name_H-M   'P 1'
#
loop_
_entity.id
_entity.type
_entity.pdbx_description
1 polymer ?
#
loop_
_entity_poly.entity_id
_entity_poly.type
_entity_poly.pdbx_seq_one_letter_code
_entity_poly.pdbx_strand_id
1 'polypeptide(L)'
;WIPSNIWVGVGQMTKKDVVFPLAPVYEKAGIDYKQAKAVSIHPNGKADSDQSYITIESTKEGEQGQTEELTYDYLVNATGPKLNFDATEGLGNGKGELGKNTVSVCTADHAVHANLELQQIFD
;
A
#
# COMPACT_ATOMS: atom_id res chain seq x y z
N TRP A 1 2.58 5.68 10.41
CA TRP A 1 3.46 4.86 11.27
C TRP A 1 2.75 3.56 11.59
N ILE A 2 3.19 2.45 11.00
CA ILE A 2 2.47 1.16 11.02
C ILE A 2 2.20 0.64 12.46
N PRO A 3 3.17 0.68 13.40
CA PRO A 3 2.92 0.20 14.77
C PRO A 3 1.78 0.91 15.50
N SER A 4 1.43 2.15 15.13
CA SER A 4 0.33 2.88 15.77
C SER A 4 -1.06 2.48 15.29
N ASN A 5 -1.18 1.66 14.25
CA ASN A 5 -2.49 1.25 13.72
C ASN A 5 -3.34 0.50 14.76
N ILE A 6 -2.73 -0.15 15.75
CA ILE A 6 -3.46 -0.80 16.87
C ILE A 6 -4.28 0.25 17.64
N TRP A 7 -3.71 1.42 17.91
CA TRP A 7 -4.38 2.51 18.62
C TRP A 7 -5.49 3.14 17.79
N VAL A 8 -5.33 3.18 16.46
CA VAL A 8 -6.41 3.58 15.56
C VAL A 8 -7.56 2.57 15.61
N GLY A 9 -7.25 1.27 15.59
CA GLY A 9 -8.24 0.18 15.66
C GLY A 9 -9.09 0.21 16.92
N VAL A 10 -8.54 0.63 18.05
CA VAL A 10 -9.27 0.76 19.33
C VAL A 10 -9.79 2.18 19.61
N GLY A 11 -9.70 3.09 18.64
CA GLY A 11 -10.26 4.45 18.75
C GLY A 11 -9.49 5.41 19.65
N GLN A 12 -8.26 5.07 20.05
CA GLN A 12 -7.39 5.92 20.87
C GLN A 12 -6.55 6.91 20.03
N MET A 13 -6.47 6.69 18.73
CA MET A 13 -5.85 7.58 17.75
C MET A 13 -6.72 7.65 16.49
N THR A 14 -6.57 8.73 15.71
CA THR A 14 -7.23 8.90 14.43
C THR A 14 -6.28 8.60 13.26
N LYS A 15 -6.82 8.33 12.06
CA LYS A 15 -6.01 8.10 10.85
C LYS A 15 -5.00 9.22 10.59
N LYS A 16 -5.42 10.49 10.77
CA LYS A 16 -4.57 11.68 10.59
C LYS A 16 -3.39 11.75 11.55
N ASP A 17 -3.46 11.09 12.71
CA ASP A 17 -2.36 11.08 13.69
C ASP A 17 -1.23 10.13 13.25
N VAL A 18 -1.48 9.25 12.29
CA VAL A 18 -0.53 8.20 11.87
C VAL A 18 -0.15 8.27 10.38
N VAL A 19 -0.69 9.22 9.61
CA VAL A 19 -0.36 9.40 8.19
C VAL A 19 0.09 10.84 7.92
N PHE A 20 0.90 11.02 6.87
CA PHE A 20 1.31 12.32 6.37
C PHE A 20 1.58 12.25 4.86
N PRO A 21 1.49 13.36 4.12
CA PRO A 21 1.75 13.37 2.69
C PRO A 21 3.24 13.19 2.40
N LEU A 22 3.57 12.23 1.54
CA LEU A 22 4.96 11.88 1.20
C LEU A 22 5.63 12.89 0.25
N ALA A 23 4.90 13.36 -0.76
CA ALA A 23 5.41 14.25 -1.80
C ALA A 23 6.23 15.46 -1.27
N PRO A 24 5.71 16.31 -0.35
CA PRO A 24 6.47 17.47 0.14
C PRO A 24 7.71 17.08 0.95
N VAL A 25 7.72 15.89 1.57
CA VAL A 25 8.87 15.40 2.35
C VAL A 25 10.00 14.98 1.42
N TYR A 26 9.68 14.23 0.36
CA TYR A 26 10.66 13.78 -0.63
C TYR A 26 11.19 14.93 -1.49
N GLU A 27 10.33 15.88 -1.88
CA GLU A 27 10.73 17.09 -2.59
C GLU A 27 11.76 17.90 -1.79
N LYS A 28 11.52 18.12 -0.50
CA LYS A 28 12.48 18.81 0.39
C LYS A 28 13.83 18.09 0.48
N ALA A 29 13.85 16.76 0.30
CA ALA A 29 15.05 15.95 0.30
C ALA A 29 15.72 15.85 -1.08
N GLY A 30 15.14 16.44 -2.13
CA GLY A 30 15.64 16.33 -3.51
C GLY A 30 15.45 14.94 -4.11
N ILE A 31 14.42 14.21 -3.69
CA ILE A 31 14.11 12.84 -4.15
C ILE A 31 12.90 12.90 -5.09
N ASP A 32 13.06 12.34 -6.29
CA ASP A 32 11.95 12.18 -7.23
C ASP A 32 10.93 11.18 -6.68
N TYR A 33 9.69 11.66 -6.51
CA TYR A 33 8.58 10.88 -5.97
C TYR A 33 7.50 10.65 -7.04
N LYS A 34 7.18 9.38 -7.31
CA LYS A 34 6.12 8.95 -8.23
C LYS A 34 4.99 8.25 -7.46
N GLN A 35 3.79 8.80 -7.49
CA GLN A 35 2.59 8.20 -6.89
C GLN A 35 2.02 7.10 -7.80
N ALA A 36 2.66 5.94 -7.79
CA ALA A 36 2.34 4.85 -8.73
C ALA A 36 2.53 3.47 -8.08
N LYS A 37 1.91 2.46 -8.69
CA LYS A 37 2.09 1.04 -8.38
C LYS A 37 3.11 0.46 -9.35
N ALA A 38 4.17 -0.18 -8.84
CA ALA A 38 5.05 -0.99 -9.68
C ALA A 38 4.35 -2.30 -10.06
N VAL A 39 4.27 -2.60 -11.36
CA VAL A 39 3.55 -3.78 -11.89
C VAL A 39 4.51 -4.90 -12.30
N SER A 40 5.72 -4.57 -12.75
CA SER A 40 6.73 -5.54 -13.15
C SER A 40 8.15 -4.99 -12.99
N ILE A 41 9.10 -5.92 -12.79
CA ILE A 41 10.53 -5.64 -12.68
C ILE A 41 11.23 -6.41 -13.80
N HIS A 42 12.00 -5.70 -14.61
CA HIS A 42 12.72 -6.22 -15.77
C HIS A 42 14.23 -5.99 -15.59
N PRO A 43 14.92 -6.85 -14.81
CA PRO A 43 16.33 -6.63 -14.46
C PRO A 43 17.27 -6.83 -15.66
N ASN A 44 16.88 -7.64 -16.64
CA ASN A 44 17.70 -7.92 -17.83
C ASN A 44 17.27 -7.08 -19.05
N GLY A 45 16.51 -6.01 -18.84
CA GLY A 45 15.97 -5.20 -19.91
C GLY A 45 14.98 -5.94 -20.81
N LYS A 46 15.03 -5.65 -22.11
CA LYS A 46 14.11 -6.13 -23.16
C LYS A 46 14.88 -6.48 -24.43
N ALA A 47 14.18 -6.97 -25.46
CA ALA A 47 14.80 -7.55 -26.66
C ALA A 47 15.80 -6.63 -27.38
N ASP A 48 15.64 -5.31 -27.26
CA ASP A 48 16.43 -4.27 -27.91
C ASP A 48 17.38 -3.52 -26.96
N SER A 49 17.40 -3.83 -25.66
CA SER A 49 18.25 -3.15 -24.68
C SER A 49 18.45 -3.98 -23.41
N ASP A 50 19.70 -4.10 -22.96
CA ASP A 50 20.05 -4.74 -21.68
C ASP A 50 19.76 -3.85 -20.45
N GLN A 51 19.25 -2.63 -20.66
CA GLN A 51 19.00 -1.67 -19.58
C GLN A 51 17.83 -2.11 -18.69
N SER A 52 18.10 -2.28 -17.39
CA SER A 52 17.09 -2.66 -16.41
C SER A 52 16.01 -1.59 -16.25
N TYR A 53 14.74 -2.02 -16.11
CA TYR A 53 13.62 -1.11 -15.90
C TYR A 53 12.51 -1.73 -15.05
N ILE A 54 11.61 -0.89 -14.54
CA ILE A 54 10.33 -1.29 -13.97
C ILE A 54 9.20 -0.69 -14.82
N THR A 55 8.06 -1.36 -14.86
CA THR A 55 6.82 -0.74 -15.33
C THR A 55 6.02 -0.29 -14.12
N ILE A 56 5.55 0.94 -14.15
CA ILE A 56 4.67 1.50 -13.12
C ILE A 56 3.33 1.91 -13.72
N GLU A 57 2.29 1.92 -12.91
CA GLU A 57 0.94 2.39 -13.24
C GLU A 57 0.55 3.50 -12.26
N SER A 58 0.15 4.67 -12.78
CA SER A 58 -0.21 5.81 -11.94
C SER A 58 -1.42 5.49 -11.05
N THR A 59 -1.31 5.87 -9.79
CA THR A 59 -2.40 5.76 -8.80
C THR A 59 -3.00 7.10 -8.43
N LYS A 60 -2.49 8.18 -9.06
CA LYS A 60 -2.99 9.53 -8.85
C LYS A 60 -4.38 9.68 -9.46
N GLU A 61 -5.24 10.39 -8.74
CA GLU A 61 -6.60 10.69 -9.19
C GLU A 61 -6.56 11.41 -10.56
N GLY A 62 -7.36 10.93 -11.52
CA GLY A 62 -7.39 11.45 -12.89
C GLY A 62 -6.32 10.91 -13.84
N GLU A 63 -5.35 10.13 -13.35
CA GLU A 63 -4.27 9.53 -14.16
C GLU A 63 -4.24 7.99 -14.06
N GLN A 64 -5.24 7.39 -13.42
CA GLN A 64 -5.33 5.95 -13.20
C GLN A 64 -5.23 5.16 -14.52
N GLY A 65 -4.38 4.13 -14.53
CA GLY A 65 -4.14 3.29 -15.70
C GLY A 65 -3.06 3.81 -16.66
N GLN A 66 -2.53 5.02 -16.46
CA GLN A 66 -1.37 5.48 -17.23
C GLN A 66 -0.14 4.69 -16.80
N THR A 67 0.59 4.14 -17.78
CA THR A 67 1.79 3.32 -17.55
C THR A 67 3.05 4.02 -18.01
N GLU A 68 4.15 3.79 -17.29
CA GLU A 68 5.46 4.37 -17.56
C GLU A 68 6.54 3.28 -17.34
N GLU A 69 7.54 3.23 -18.23
CA GLU A 69 8.77 2.45 -18.01
C GLU A 69 9.82 3.37 -17.35
N LEU A 70 10.34 2.96 -16.19
CA LEU A 70 11.40 3.66 -15.49
C LEU A 70 12.66 2.80 -15.45
N THR A 71 13.74 3.28 -16.07
CA THR A 71 15.03 2.61 -16.05
C THR A 71 15.75 2.85 -14.71
N TYR A 72 16.61 1.91 -14.32
CA TYR A 72 17.41 2.02 -13.09
C TYR A 72 18.76 1.33 -13.25
N ASP A 73 19.75 1.80 -12.50
CA ASP A 73 21.03 1.08 -12.30
C ASP A 73 20.97 0.16 -11.08
N TYR A 74 20.24 0.58 -10.03
CA TYR A 74 20.05 -0.17 -8.80
C TYR A 74 18.58 -0.12 -8.36
N LEU A 75 18.07 -1.25 -7.87
CA LEU A 75 16.70 -1.37 -7.36
C LEU A 75 16.70 -1.85 -5.91
N VAL A 76 16.11 -1.06 -5.02
CA VAL A 76 15.81 -1.47 -3.63
C VAL A 76 14.33 -1.83 -3.55
N ASN A 77 14.04 -3.12 -3.40
CA ASN A 77 12.66 -3.59 -3.23
C ASN A 77 12.22 -3.51 -1.76
N ALA A 78 11.46 -2.47 -1.42
CA ALA A 78 10.91 -2.23 -0.08
C ALA A 78 9.36 -2.21 -0.10
N THR A 79 8.72 -3.11 -0.87
CA THR A 79 7.27 -3.12 -1.13
C THR A 79 6.39 -3.64 0.02
N GLY A 80 7.00 -4.15 1.10
CA GLY A 80 6.27 -4.65 2.26
C GLY A 80 5.50 -5.96 2.02
N PRO A 81 4.63 -6.37 2.94
CA PRO A 81 3.92 -7.65 2.86
C PRO A 81 2.65 -7.57 2.01
N LYS A 82 2.36 -8.64 1.26
CA LYS A 82 1.01 -8.91 0.75
C LYS A 82 0.16 -9.51 1.88
N LEU A 83 -0.93 -8.85 2.25
CA LEU A 83 -1.88 -9.36 3.24
C LEU A 83 -2.73 -10.45 2.59
N ASN A 84 -2.45 -11.71 2.91
CA ASN A 84 -3.11 -12.88 2.30
C ASN A 84 -4.18 -13.47 3.22
N PHE A 85 -5.32 -12.79 3.35
CA PHE A 85 -6.40 -13.24 4.24
C PHE A 85 -6.98 -14.60 3.83
N ASP A 86 -7.01 -14.90 2.54
CA ASP A 86 -7.48 -16.19 2.02
C ASP A 86 -6.54 -17.36 2.31
N ALA A 87 -5.32 -17.11 2.81
CA ALA A 87 -4.42 -18.18 3.23
C ALA A 87 -4.95 -18.97 4.44
N THR A 88 -5.91 -18.41 5.18
CA THR A 88 -6.55 -19.08 6.31
C THR A 88 -8.06 -19.07 6.10
N GLU A 89 -8.65 -20.26 6.06
CA GLU A 89 -10.08 -20.43 5.87
C GLU A 89 -10.87 -19.63 6.92
N GLY A 90 -11.88 -18.90 6.46
CA GLY A 90 -12.72 -18.03 7.30
C GLY A 90 -12.19 -16.62 7.55
N LEU A 91 -10.90 -16.33 7.29
CA LEU A 91 -10.34 -14.98 7.47
C LEU A 91 -10.50 -14.08 6.24
N GLY A 92 -10.61 -14.66 5.05
CA GLY A 92 -10.78 -13.94 3.79
C GLY A 92 -12.13 -14.16 3.10
N ASN A 93 -12.40 -13.41 2.03
CA ASN A 93 -13.62 -13.50 1.22
C ASN A 93 -13.47 -14.35 -0.06
N GLY A 94 -12.32 -15.02 -0.25
CA GLY A 94 -12.00 -15.78 -1.47
C GLY A 94 -11.54 -14.93 -2.66
N LYS A 95 -11.39 -13.61 -2.47
CA LYS A 95 -10.89 -12.64 -3.46
C LYS A 95 -9.66 -11.87 -2.97
N GLY A 96 -9.03 -12.33 -1.89
CA GLY A 96 -7.84 -11.75 -1.28
C GLY A 96 -8.12 -10.64 -0.29
N GLU A 97 -9.38 -10.40 0.07
CA GLU A 97 -9.80 -9.33 0.98
C GLU A 97 -10.34 -9.92 2.29
N LEU A 98 -10.61 -9.05 3.26
CA LEU A 98 -11.14 -9.43 4.58
C LEU A 98 -12.49 -10.17 4.45
N GLY A 99 -12.63 -11.25 5.22
CA GLY A 99 -13.90 -11.94 5.38
C GLY A 99 -14.88 -11.16 6.25
N LYS A 100 -16.17 -11.52 6.19
CA LYS A 100 -17.27 -10.81 6.87
C LYS A 100 -17.06 -10.61 8.37
N ASN A 101 -16.49 -11.60 9.06
CA ASN A 101 -16.30 -11.58 10.51
C ASN A 101 -14.85 -11.26 10.90
N THR A 102 -14.06 -10.71 9.98
CA THR A 102 -12.62 -10.46 10.19
C THR A 102 -12.31 -8.98 10.03
N VAL A 103 -11.58 -8.44 10.99
CA VAL A 103 -10.99 -7.09 10.93
C VAL A 103 -9.47 -7.17 10.99
N SER A 104 -8.79 -6.14 10.52
CA SER A 104 -7.32 -6.05 10.50
C SER A 104 -6.86 -4.68 10.97
N VAL A 105 -5.62 -4.59 11.45
CA VAL A 105 -4.96 -3.32 11.78
C VAL A 105 -3.64 -3.15 11.01
N CYS A 106 -3.42 -3.93 9.96
CA CYS A 106 -2.15 -3.89 9.21
C CYS A 106 -1.97 -2.63 8.37
N THR A 107 -3.07 -2.00 7.94
CA THR A 107 -3.09 -0.69 7.27
C THR A 107 -3.91 0.29 8.09
N ALA A 108 -3.70 1.60 7.88
CA ALA A 108 -4.49 2.61 8.56
C ALA A 108 -5.98 2.52 8.18
N ASP A 109 -6.29 2.15 6.93
CA ASP A 109 -7.67 1.94 6.48
C ASP A 109 -8.32 0.71 7.13
N HIS A 110 -7.59 -0.41 7.23
CA HIS A 110 -8.07 -1.56 7.97
C HIS A 110 -8.32 -1.21 9.44
N ALA A 111 -7.43 -0.45 10.06
CA ALA A 111 -7.59 -0.03 11.45
C ALA A 111 -8.82 0.87 11.67
N VAL A 112 -9.11 1.80 10.75
CA VAL A 112 -10.35 2.59 10.79
C VAL A 112 -11.56 1.66 10.69
N HIS A 113 -11.57 0.71 9.75
CA HIS A 113 -12.64 -0.27 9.65
C HIS A 113 -12.79 -1.12 10.92
N ALA A 114 -11.69 -1.57 11.53
CA ALA A 114 -11.71 -2.31 12.79
C ALA A 114 -12.35 -1.49 13.92
N ASN A 115 -12.07 -0.19 13.99
CA ASN A 115 -12.70 0.68 14.97
C ASN A 115 -14.21 0.84 14.71
N LEU A 116 -14.63 1.00 13.45
CA LEU A 116 -16.04 1.08 13.08
C LEU A 116 -16.80 -0.18 13.49
N GLU A 117 -16.24 -1.36 13.25
CA GLU A 117 -16.83 -2.64 13.68
C GLU A 117 -16.85 -2.78 15.20
N LEU A 118 -15.80 -2.31 15.90
CA LEU A 118 -15.75 -2.33 17.37
C LEU A 118 -16.83 -1.44 18.00
N GLN A 119 -17.08 -0.23 17.46
CA GLN A 119 -18.11 0.66 18.01
C GLN A 119 -19.52 0.06 17.90
N GLN A 120 -19.83 -0.63 16.80
CA GLN A 120 -21.14 -1.28 16.60
C GLN A 120 -21.48 -2.35 17.66
N ILE A 121 -20.49 -2.88 18.39
CA ILE A 121 -20.71 -3.85 19.46
C ILE A 121 -21.17 -3.18 20.76
N PHE A 122 -20.85 -1.90 20.95
CA PHE A 122 -21.19 -1.14 22.15
C PHE A 122 -22.49 -0.33 22.03
N ASP A 123 -23.01 -0.19 20.81
CA ASP A 123 -24.31 0.42 20.49
C ASP A 123 -25.47 -0.57 20.72
#